data_AF-A0AAN6Z6I5-F1
#
_entry.id   AF-A0AAN6Z6I5-F1
#
_cell.length_a   1.000
_cell.length_b   1.000
_cell.length_c   1.000
_cell.angle_alpha   90.00
_cell.angle_beta   90.00
_cell.angle_gamma   90.00
#
_symmetry.space_group_name_H-M   'P 1'
#
loop_
_entity.id
_entity.type
_entity.pdbx_description
1 polymer ?
#
loop_
_entity_poly.entity_id
_entity_poly.type
_entity_poly.pdbx_seq_one_letter_code
_entity_poly.pdbx_strand_id
1 'polypeptide(L)'
;MSKAPGKASDYDGSGSWFKIKDWGPDFSSGQATWTLSGSYTAQIPTCIPSGDYLIRIQSLGIHNPWPAGIPQFYISCAQVTVTNGGSGNPGPTVSIPGAFKESDPGYTANIYSNFRNYTVPGPAVFSCNGGGPNPATTTTPPATTLVTSTRTSDAPATTSSAPSCTVAKYGQCGGFNWKGCTTCAAGSTCVVANQYFSQCI
;
A
#
# COMPACT_ATOMS: atom_id res chain seq x y z
N MET A 1 1.49 -5.71 -6.58
CA MET A 1 0.64 -5.81 -7.77
C MET A 1 -0.42 -6.88 -7.52
N SER A 2 -1.57 -6.75 -8.17
CA SER A 2 -2.62 -7.78 -8.16
C SER A 2 -3.19 -7.92 -9.56
N LYS A 3 -3.27 -9.16 -10.08
CA LYS A 3 -3.83 -9.43 -11.41
C LYS A 3 -5.34 -9.29 -11.36
N ALA A 4 -5.90 -8.45 -12.23
CA ALA A 4 -7.34 -8.32 -12.36
C ALA A 4 -7.93 -9.60 -13.00
N PRO A 5 -9.12 -10.06 -12.55
CA PRO A 5 -9.83 -11.15 -13.21
C PRO A 5 -10.36 -10.74 -14.60
N GLY A 6 -10.51 -9.43 -14.84
CA GLY A 6 -10.89 -8.83 -16.10
C GLY A 6 -10.13 -7.51 -16.33
N LYS A 7 -10.84 -6.43 -16.65
CA LYS A 7 -10.23 -5.10 -16.78
C LYS A 7 -9.81 -4.55 -15.42
N ALA A 8 -8.64 -3.91 -15.35
CA ALA A 8 -8.19 -3.26 -14.12
C ALA A 8 -9.09 -2.08 -13.70
N SER A 9 -9.86 -1.49 -14.62
CA SER A 9 -10.82 -0.44 -14.35
C SER A 9 -12.02 -0.90 -13.51
N ASP A 10 -12.37 -2.18 -13.61
CA ASP A 10 -13.56 -2.76 -13.00
C ASP A 10 -13.20 -3.60 -11.77
N TYR A 11 -11.91 -3.68 -11.45
CA TYR A 11 -11.37 -4.51 -10.39
C TYR A 11 -11.25 -3.72 -9.08
N ASP A 12 -11.88 -4.22 -8.03
CA ASP A 12 -11.90 -3.64 -6.68
C ASP A 12 -10.64 -3.92 -5.84
N GLY A 13 -9.72 -4.74 -6.34
CA GLY A 13 -8.49 -5.12 -5.63
C GLY A 13 -8.66 -6.22 -4.58
N SER A 14 -9.80 -6.92 -4.55
CA SER A 14 -10.10 -7.98 -3.55
C SER A 14 -9.29 -9.27 -3.71
N GLY A 15 -8.62 -9.46 -4.85
CA GLY A 15 -7.81 -10.64 -5.14
C GLY A 15 -6.41 -10.60 -4.53
N SER A 16 -5.58 -11.55 -4.96
CA SER A 16 -4.25 -11.79 -4.40
C SER A 16 -3.24 -10.70 -4.79
N TRP A 17 -2.53 -10.15 -3.79
CA TRP A 17 -1.46 -9.17 -3.97
C TRP A 17 -0.08 -9.80 -3.76
N PHE A 18 0.85 -9.57 -4.68
CA PHE A 18 2.26 -9.89 -4.51
C PHE A 18 3.11 -8.62 -4.52
N LYS A 19 4.23 -8.63 -3.79
CA LYS A 19 5.15 -7.49 -3.71
C LYS A 19 6.22 -7.63 -4.80
N ILE A 20 6.51 -6.57 -5.56
CA ILE A 20 7.55 -6.57 -6.60
C ILE A 20 8.83 -5.83 -6.19
N LYS A 21 8.71 -4.99 -5.16
CA LYS A 21 9.79 -4.20 -4.59
C LYS A 21 9.36 -3.71 -3.21
N ASP A 22 10.29 -3.68 -2.29
CA ASP A 22 10.26 -2.81 -1.13
C ASP A 22 11.62 -2.14 -0.96
N TRP A 23 11.65 -1.18 -0.04
CA TRP A 23 12.87 -0.55 0.42
C TRP A 23 12.69 -0.24 1.91
N GLY A 24 13.80 -0.28 2.64
CA GLY A 24 13.88 0.10 4.04
C GLY A 24 15.06 1.06 4.26
N PRO A 25 15.32 1.42 5.51
CA PRO A 25 16.52 2.17 5.86
C PRO A 25 17.77 1.31 5.64
N ASP A 26 18.85 1.96 5.20
CA ASP A 26 20.19 1.39 5.18
C ASP A 26 20.86 1.62 6.55
N PHE A 27 21.53 0.60 7.08
CA PHE A 27 22.24 0.66 8.36
C PHE A 27 23.76 0.48 8.23
N SER A 28 24.31 0.48 7.01
CA SER A 28 25.73 0.20 6.74
C SER A 28 26.68 1.20 7.42
N SER A 29 26.21 2.42 7.68
CA SER A 29 26.94 3.48 8.39
C SER A 29 26.84 3.40 9.93
N GLY A 30 26.15 2.38 10.47
CA GLY A 30 25.85 2.26 11.91
C GLY A 30 24.65 3.09 12.39
N GLN A 31 24.06 3.90 11.50
CA GLN A 31 22.81 4.63 11.72
C GLN A 31 21.86 4.41 10.54
N ALA A 32 20.56 4.62 10.77
CA ALA A 32 19.54 4.51 9.73
C ALA A 32 19.63 5.67 8.74
N THR A 33 19.91 5.36 7.48
CA THR A 33 19.83 6.30 6.36
C THR A 33 18.63 5.96 5.49
N TRP A 34 17.77 6.94 5.24
CA TRP A 34 16.58 6.78 4.41
C TRP A 34 16.79 7.40 3.04
N THR A 35 16.69 6.61 1.99
CA THR A 35 16.71 7.12 0.60
C THR A 35 15.33 7.64 0.22
N LEU A 36 14.99 8.84 0.72
CA LEU A 36 13.77 9.54 0.35
C LEU A 36 13.96 10.24 -1.00
N SER A 37 13.02 10.04 -1.91
CA SER A 37 13.03 10.63 -3.25
C SER A 37 11.65 11.14 -3.63
N GLY A 38 11.61 12.18 -4.48
CA GLY A 38 10.37 12.62 -5.12
C GLY A 38 9.86 11.64 -6.18
N SER A 39 10.71 10.70 -6.62
CA SER A 39 10.37 9.66 -7.60
C SER A 39 10.97 8.31 -7.21
N TYR A 40 10.21 7.24 -7.43
CA TYR A 40 10.65 5.86 -7.20
C TYR A 40 10.44 5.04 -8.46
N THR A 41 11.45 4.25 -8.82
CA THR A 41 11.42 3.37 -9.99
C THR A 41 11.40 1.91 -9.56
N ALA A 42 10.52 1.11 -10.17
CA ALA A 42 10.48 -0.34 -10.04
C ALA A 42 10.29 -0.95 -11.43
N GLN A 43 10.92 -2.09 -11.67
CA GLN A 43 10.71 -2.87 -12.89
C GLN A 43 9.53 -3.83 -12.66
N ILE A 44 8.61 -3.89 -13.61
CA ILE A 44 7.59 -4.93 -13.62
C ILE A 44 8.29 -6.25 -13.98
N PRO A 45 8.17 -7.32 -13.17
CA PRO A 45 8.87 -8.56 -13.46
C PRO A 45 8.34 -9.18 -14.77
N THR A 46 9.23 -9.40 -15.74
CA THR A 46 8.86 -9.83 -17.10
C THR A 46 8.28 -11.24 -17.15
N CYS A 47 8.58 -12.07 -16.16
CA CYS A 47 8.06 -13.43 -16.08
C CYS A 47 6.58 -13.51 -15.67
N ILE A 48 5.96 -12.44 -15.17
CA ILE A 48 4.55 -12.51 -14.75
C ILE A 48 3.63 -12.64 -15.96
N PRO A 49 2.46 -13.29 -15.82
CA PRO A 49 1.54 -13.43 -16.93
C PRO A 49 1.10 -12.10 -17.50
N SER A 50 0.91 -12.05 -18.82
CA SER A 50 0.21 -10.94 -19.45
C SER A 50 -1.20 -10.77 -18.84
N GLY A 51 -1.69 -9.53 -18.83
CA GLY A 51 -3.02 -9.19 -18.32
C GLY A 51 -3.07 -7.80 -17.69
N ASP A 52 -4.25 -7.43 -17.22
CA ASP A 52 -4.48 -6.18 -16.51
C ASP A 52 -4.16 -6.36 -15.01
N TYR A 53 -3.53 -5.35 -14.41
CA TYR A 53 -3.10 -5.36 -13.02
C TYR A 53 -3.40 -4.03 -12.33
N LEU A 54 -3.68 -4.12 -11.02
CA LEU A 54 -3.50 -2.98 -10.12
C LEU A 54 -2.06 -2.98 -9.59
N ILE A 55 -1.41 -1.82 -9.70
CA ILE A 55 -0.19 -1.49 -8.98
C ILE A 55 -0.58 -0.64 -7.78
N ARG A 56 -0.02 -0.97 -6.62
CA ARG A 56 -0.16 -0.17 -5.39
C ARG A 56 1.22 0.17 -4.89
N ILE A 57 1.52 1.46 -4.78
CA ILE A 57 2.69 1.97 -4.05
C ILE A 57 2.22 2.42 -2.68
N GLN A 58 3.01 2.12 -1.65
CA GLN A 58 2.75 2.59 -0.30
C GLN A 58 4.05 3.10 0.33
N SER A 59 3.95 4.18 1.10
CA SER A 59 4.95 4.60 2.07
C SER A 59 4.36 4.51 3.48
N LEU A 60 5.17 4.13 4.46
CA LEU A 60 4.78 4.03 5.86
C LEU A 60 5.59 5.02 6.69
N GLY A 61 4.94 6.09 7.16
CA GLY A 61 5.54 7.04 8.09
C GLY A 61 5.55 6.47 9.51
N ILE A 62 6.74 6.20 10.04
CA ILE A 62 6.96 5.60 11.38
C ILE A 62 7.55 6.60 12.39
N HIS A 63 7.35 7.91 12.16
CA HIS A 63 7.87 8.96 13.03
C HIS A 63 7.10 9.09 14.35
N ASN A 64 5.94 8.45 14.48
CA ASN A 64 5.21 8.36 15.74
C ASN A 64 5.60 7.03 16.40
N PRO A 65 6.35 7.04 17.51
CA PRO A 65 6.83 5.81 18.12
C PRO A 65 5.67 5.08 18.80
N TRP A 66 5.64 3.76 18.65
CA TRP A 66 4.79 2.90 19.46
C TRP A 66 5.14 3.03 20.96
N PRO A 67 4.17 2.98 21.89
CA PRO A 67 2.71 2.88 21.69
C PRO A 67 2.01 4.25 21.52
N ALA A 68 2.76 5.35 21.49
CA ALA A 68 2.21 6.70 21.51
C ALA A 68 1.55 7.14 20.18
N GLY A 69 1.78 6.41 19.08
CA GLY A 69 1.05 6.68 17.84
C GLY A 69 1.08 5.55 16.81
N ILE A 70 0.24 5.72 15.80
CA ILE A 70 -0.02 4.76 14.73
C ILE A 70 0.78 5.20 13.48
N PRO A 71 1.55 4.30 12.85
CA PRO A 71 2.19 4.56 11.56
C PRO A 71 1.22 5.03 10.47
N GLN A 72 1.65 6.01 9.68
CA GLN A 72 0.83 6.66 8.67
C GLN A 72 1.05 6.04 7.29
N PHE A 73 -0.01 5.54 6.67
CA PHE A 73 0.06 5.04 5.30
C PHE A 73 -0.19 6.14 4.27
N TYR A 74 0.71 6.26 3.30
CA TYR A 74 0.56 7.08 2.11
C TYR A 74 0.47 6.14 0.91
N ILE A 75 -0.72 6.05 0.30
CA ILE A 75 -1.03 5.01 -0.68
C ILE A 75 -1.42 5.67 -2.00
N SER A 76 -0.91 5.12 -3.09
CA SER A 76 -1.40 5.44 -4.43
C SER A 76 -1.50 4.17 -5.27
N CYS A 77 -2.45 4.15 -6.20
CA CYS A 77 -2.69 3.03 -7.09
C CYS A 77 -2.64 3.46 -8.55
N ALA A 78 -2.24 2.55 -9.42
CA ALA A 78 -2.28 2.70 -10.86
C ALA A 78 -2.84 1.43 -11.51
N GLN A 79 -3.45 1.58 -12.67
CA GLN A 79 -3.89 0.49 -13.52
C GLN A 79 -2.87 0.32 -14.64
N VAL A 80 -2.44 -0.91 -14.89
CA VAL A 80 -1.50 -1.21 -15.98
C VAL A 80 -1.94 -2.45 -16.73
N THR A 81 -1.64 -2.49 -18.03
CA THR A 81 -1.70 -3.72 -18.82
C THR A 81 -0.28 -4.21 -19.05
N VAL A 82 -0.01 -5.43 -18.59
CA VAL A 82 1.24 -6.14 -18.85
C VAL A 82 1.07 -6.93 -20.13
N THR A 83 1.94 -6.66 -21.10
CA THR A 83 2.01 -7.37 -22.40
C THR A 83 3.31 -8.12 -22.51
N ASN A 84 3.35 -9.16 -23.35
CA ASN A 84 4.53 -10.01 -23.56
C ASN A 84 5.10 -10.62 -22.25
N GLY A 85 4.23 -10.84 -21.27
CA GLY A 85 4.57 -11.48 -19.99
C GLY A 85 4.80 -12.99 -20.12
N GLY A 86 5.47 -13.57 -19.13
CA GLY A 86 5.80 -15.00 -19.05
C GLY A 86 4.70 -15.88 -18.44
N SER A 87 5.11 -17.04 -17.93
CA SER A 87 4.23 -18.05 -17.30
C SER A 87 4.46 -18.19 -15.78
N GLY A 88 5.15 -17.23 -15.17
CA GLY A 88 5.45 -17.24 -13.74
C GLY A 88 4.20 -17.22 -12.87
N ASN A 89 4.32 -17.74 -11.66
CA ASN A 89 3.25 -17.71 -10.66
C ASN A 89 3.66 -16.80 -9.49
N PRO A 90 3.23 -15.52 -9.47
CA PRO A 90 3.66 -14.58 -8.45
C PRO A 90 3.30 -15.00 -7.02
N GLY A 91 4.27 -14.98 -6.12
CA GLY A 91 4.09 -15.32 -4.72
C GLY A 91 5.30 -14.96 -3.85
N PRO A 92 5.15 -14.98 -2.50
CA PRO A 92 3.92 -15.21 -1.76
C PRO A 92 2.88 -14.12 -1.99
N THR A 93 1.60 -14.46 -1.82
CA THR A 93 0.49 -13.51 -1.98
C THR A 93 -0.24 -13.25 -0.67
N VAL A 94 -0.90 -12.09 -0.59
CA VAL A 94 -1.69 -11.65 0.56
C VAL A 94 -2.98 -10.98 0.11
N SER A 95 -3.96 -10.87 1.01
CA SER A 95 -5.14 -10.03 0.84
C SER A 95 -4.94 -8.66 1.47
N ILE A 96 -5.52 -7.63 0.87
CA ILE A 96 -5.58 -6.28 1.43
C ILE A 96 -7.07 -5.90 1.47
N PRO A 97 -7.71 -5.79 2.64
CA PRO A 97 -7.12 -5.80 4.00
C PRO A 97 -6.65 -7.18 4.48
N GLY A 98 -5.74 -7.20 5.47
CA GLY A 98 -5.22 -8.42 6.13
C GLY A 98 -3.70 -8.59 6.07
N ALA A 99 -3.03 -7.96 5.10
CA ALA A 99 -1.57 -8.08 4.89
C ALA A 99 -0.69 -7.41 5.95
N PHE A 100 -1.25 -6.48 6.75
CA PHE A 100 -0.51 -5.67 7.72
C PHE A 100 -1.20 -5.75 9.08
N LYS A 101 -0.43 -5.91 10.15
CA LYS A 101 -0.93 -6.06 11.52
C LYS A 101 -0.31 -5.00 12.42
N GLU A 102 -1.08 -4.57 13.43
CA GLU A 102 -0.58 -3.62 14.44
C GLU A 102 0.64 -4.17 15.20
N SER A 103 0.74 -5.49 15.30
CA SER A 103 1.85 -6.19 15.94
C SER A 103 3.06 -6.44 15.02
N ASP A 104 3.02 -6.01 13.75
CA ASP A 104 4.16 -6.21 12.85
C ASP A 104 5.37 -5.44 13.37
N PRO A 105 6.60 -6.01 13.34
CA PRO A 105 7.78 -5.37 13.92
C PRO A 105 8.13 -4.03 13.25
N GLY A 106 7.81 -3.86 11.96
CA GLY A 106 7.95 -2.57 11.27
C GLY A 106 6.89 -1.54 11.67
N TYR A 107 5.75 -1.98 12.21
CA TYR A 107 4.68 -1.12 12.72
C TYR A 107 4.98 -0.64 14.14
N THR A 108 5.55 -1.53 14.97
CA THR A 108 5.92 -1.24 16.36
C THR A 108 7.35 -0.70 16.51
N ALA A 109 8.04 -0.39 15.41
CA ALA A 109 9.42 0.07 15.43
C ALA A 109 9.54 1.41 16.18
N ASN A 110 10.53 1.51 17.09
CA ASN A 110 10.88 2.77 17.73
C ASN A 110 12.15 3.33 17.09
N ILE A 111 11.99 4.33 16.23
CA ILE A 111 13.14 4.95 15.52
C ILE A 111 14.02 5.83 16.42
N TYR A 112 13.57 6.16 17.63
CA TYR A 112 14.27 7.05 18.57
C TYR A 112 15.05 6.30 19.66
N SER A 113 14.95 4.97 19.72
CA SER A 113 15.62 4.15 20.73
C SER A 113 16.25 2.92 20.11
N ASN A 114 17.59 2.88 20.10
CA ASN A 114 18.41 1.77 19.58
C ASN A 114 17.98 1.25 18.19
N PHE A 115 17.58 2.16 17.29
CA PHE A 115 17.12 1.79 15.95
C PHE A 115 18.31 1.33 15.08
N ARG A 116 18.45 0.01 14.91
CA ARG A 116 19.57 -0.64 14.22
C ARG A 116 19.13 -1.68 13.19
N ASN A 117 17.85 -1.98 13.14
CA ASN A 117 17.25 -2.87 12.17
C ASN A 117 15.81 -2.41 11.90
N TYR A 118 15.27 -2.81 10.76
CA TYR A 118 13.90 -2.56 10.40
C TYR A 118 13.38 -3.68 9.50
N THR A 119 12.25 -4.27 9.87
CA THR A 119 11.54 -5.24 9.04
C THR A 119 10.45 -4.52 8.28
N VAL A 120 10.56 -4.43 6.96
CA VAL A 120 9.51 -3.83 6.13
C VAL A 120 8.24 -4.68 6.21
N PRO A 121 7.08 -4.11 6.59
CA PRO A 121 5.83 -4.88 6.67
C PRO A 121 5.36 -5.48 5.34
N GLY A 122 4.50 -6.49 5.44
CA GLY A 122 3.88 -7.19 4.31
C GLY A 122 4.69 -8.39 3.78
N PRO A 123 4.26 -8.99 2.66
CA PRO A 123 4.85 -10.22 2.15
C PRO A 123 6.28 -10.00 1.64
N ALA A 124 7.02 -11.09 1.44
CA ALA A 124 8.31 -11.06 0.76
C ALA A 124 8.16 -10.54 -0.70
N VAL A 125 9.22 -9.93 -1.21
CA VAL A 125 9.31 -9.54 -2.63
C VAL A 125 9.34 -10.80 -3.49
N PHE A 126 8.44 -10.87 -4.48
CA PHE A 126 8.42 -11.90 -5.51
C PHE A 126 9.62 -11.77 -6.46
N SER A 127 10.22 -12.90 -6.82
CA SER A 127 11.29 -12.98 -7.81
C SER A 127 10.94 -13.98 -8.92
N CYS A 128 11.35 -13.69 -10.15
CA CYS A 128 11.07 -14.54 -11.32
C CYS A 128 11.74 -15.92 -11.30
N ASN A 129 12.71 -16.15 -10.40
CA ASN A 129 13.56 -17.34 -10.41
C ASN A 129 13.16 -18.40 -9.37
N GLY A 130 11.96 -18.33 -8.78
CA GLY A 130 11.44 -19.38 -7.89
C GLY A 130 12.23 -19.61 -6.59
N GLY A 131 13.14 -18.71 -6.21
CA GLY A 131 13.90 -18.76 -4.96
C GLY A 131 13.36 -17.76 -3.94
N GLY A 132 13.30 -18.17 -2.68
CA GLY A 132 12.88 -17.35 -1.53
C GLY A 132 13.66 -16.03 -1.34
N PRO A 133 13.42 -15.32 -0.23
CA PRO A 133 13.87 -13.94 -0.06
C PRO A 133 15.41 -13.89 -0.01
N ASN A 134 16.03 -13.20 -0.96
CA ASN A 134 17.46 -12.85 -0.89
C ASN A 134 17.67 -11.38 -1.31
N PRO A 135 18.65 -10.66 -0.74
CA PRO A 135 18.85 -9.24 -0.94
C PRO A 135 19.14 -8.88 -2.39
N ALA A 136 18.71 -7.67 -2.74
CA ALA A 136 18.85 -7.04 -4.05
C ALA A 136 20.23 -7.26 -4.69
N THR A 137 20.25 -7.91 -5.85
CA THR A 137 21.35 -7.83 -6.81
C THR A 137 20.85 -7.16 -8.09
N THR A 138 21.60 -6.14 -8.49
CA THR A 138 21.28 -5.21 -9.58
C THR A 138 21.76 -5.78 -10.91
N THR A 139 20.86 -6.32 -11.71
CA THR A 139 21.07 -6.48 -13.16
C THR A 139 20.07 -5.58 -13.89
N THR A 140 20.58 -4.72 -14.78
CA THR A 140 19.78 -3.74 -15.52
C THR A 140 18.96 -4.44 -16.62
N PRO A 141 17.62 -4.51 -16.50
CA PRO A 141 16.76 -5.14 -17.51
C PRO A 141 16.43 -4.15 -18.65
N PRO A 142 15.97 -4.65 -19.81
CA PRO A 142 15.58 -3.81 -20.93
C PRO A 142 14.43 -2.85 -20.55
N ALA A 143 14.50 -1.62 -21.06
CA ALA A 143 13.56 -0.55 -20.75
C ALA A 143 12.13 -0.92 -21.21
N THR A 144 11.22 -1.06 -20.25
CA THR A 144 9.78 -1.21 -20.52
C THR A 144 9.14 0.18 -20.56
N THR A 145 8.49 0.53 -21.68
CA THR A 145 7.78 1.80 -21.82
C THR A 145 6.43 1.72 -21.11
N LEU A 146 6.30 2.37 -19.95
CA LEU A 146 5.02 2.53 -19.26
C LEU A 146 4.15 3.52 -20.05
N VAL A 147 3.03 3.04 -20.60
CA VAL A 147 1.98 3.92 -21.11
C VAL A 147 1.09 4.30 -19.94
N THR A 148 1.37 5.45 -19.33
CA THR A 148 0.51 6.03 -18.29
C THR A 148 -0.73 6.61 -18.97
N SER A 149 -1.88 5.97 -18.76
CA SER A 149 -3.17 6.59 -19.07
C SER A 149 -3.62 7.37 -17.83
N THR A 150 -3.45 8.70 -17.87
CA THR A 150 -4.14 9.58 -16.93
C THR A 150 -5.61 9.65 -17.36
N ARG A 151 -6.49 8.96 -16.63
CA ARG A 151 -7.91 9.23 -16.74
C ARG A 151 -8.24 10.34 -15.75
N THR A 152 -8.71 11.47 -16.25
CA THR A 152 -9.49 12.42 -15.46
C THR A 152 -10.65 11.62 -14.88
N SER A 153 -10.74 11.53 -13.56
CA SER A 153 -11.92 10.94 -12.91
C SER A 153 -13.11 11.82 -13.29
N ASP A 154 -13.95 11.35 -14.20
CA ASP A 154 -15.27 11.94 -14.38
C ASP A 154 -16.00 11.83 -13.05
N ALA A 155 -16.53 12.95 -12.58
CA ALA A 155 -17.37 12.99 -11.39
C ALA A 155 -18.50 11.96 -11.54
N PRO A 156 -18.80 11.15 -10.52
CA PRO A 156 -19.82 10.13 -10.63
C PRO A 156 -21.17 10.81 -10.92
N ALA A 157 -21.86 10.32 -11.94
CA ALA A 157 -23.22 10.73 -12.25
C ALA A 157 -24.12 10.46 -11.04
N THR A 158 -24.83 11.50 -10.61
CA THR A 158 -25.79 11.50 -9.51
C THR A 158 -27.02 10.67 -9.88
N THR A 159 -27.01 9.38 -9.52
CA THR A 159 -28.24 8.61 -9.34
C THR A 159 -28.53 8.47 -7.85
N SER A 160 -29.59 9.17 -7.45
CA SER A 160 -30.14 9.19 -6.11
C SER A 160 -30.62 7.80 -5.68
N SER A 161 -29.83 7.11 -4.88
CA SER A 161 -30.32 6.27 -3.79
C SER A 161 -29.21 6.22 -2.74
N ALA A 162 -29.41 6.94 -1.65
CA ALA A 162 -28.42 7.10 -0.59
C ALA A 162 -28.20 5.75 0.13
N PRO A 163 -26.96 5.20 0.18
CA PRO A 163 -26.57 4.42 1.33
C PRO A 163 -26.24 5.42 2.44
N SER A 164 -26.81 5.19 3.62
CA SER A 164 -26.42 5.83 4.87
C SER A 164 -24.89 5.94 4.94
N CYS A 165 -24.38 7.15 4.97
CA CYS A 165 -22.95 7.35 4.86
C CYS A 165 -22.32 7.02 6.23
N THR A 166 -21.81 5.80 6.35
CA THR A 166 -21.21 5.25 7.56
C THR A 166 -19.69 5.17 7.41
N VAL A 167 -18.96 5.65 8.40
CA VAL A 167 -17.49 5.60 8.49
C VAL A 167 -17.08 4.24 9.06
N ALA A 168 -16.19 3.52 8.38
CA ALA A 168 -15.64 2.27 8.89
C ALA A 168 -14.93 2.47 10.24
N LYS A 169 -14.83 1.42 11.07
CA LYS A 169 -14.02 1.46 12.29
C LYS A 169 -12.60 1.95 11.97
N TYR A 170 -12.11 2.88 12.78
CA TYR A 170 -10.87 3.65 12.64
C TYR A 170 -10.84 4.76 11.58
N GLY A 171 -11.94 5.00 10.85
CA GLY A 171 -12.06 6.14 9.95
C GLY A 171 -12.34 7.47 10.69
N GLN A 172 -12.03 8.60 10.05
CA GLN A 172 -12.37 9.92 10.56
C GLN A 172 -13.88 10.17 10.46
N CYS A 173 -14.48 10.62 11.56
CA CYS A 173 -15.91 10.87 11.71
C CYS A 173 -16.23 12.29 12.19
N GLY A 174 -15.22 13.15 12.35
CA GLY A 174 -15.40 14.51 12.82
C GLY A 174 -14.11 15.32 12.86
N GLY A 175 -14.24 16.60 13.23
CA GLY A 175 -13.15 17.58 13.29
C GLY A 175 -13.52 18.92 12.64
N PHE A 176 -12.78 19.97 12.98
CA PHE A 176 -12.92 21.29 12.37
C PHE A 176 -12.80 21.20 10.83
N ASN A 177 -13.79 21.76 10.12
CA ASN A 177 -13.96 21.68 8.66
C ASN A 177 -14.19 20.28 8.06
N TRP A 178 -14.47 19.24 8.87
CA TRP A 178 -14.84 17.92 8.34
C TRP A 178 -16.17 17.98 7.56
N LYS A 179 -16.16 17.49 6.32
CA LYS A 179 -17.34 17.41 5.42
C LYS A 179 -17.78 15.97 5.11
N GLY A 180 -17.08 14.99 5.66
CA GLY A 180 -17.38 13.58 5.47
C GLY A 180 -18.47 13.08 6.42
N CYS A 181 -18.63 11.76 6.43
CA CYS A 181 -19.60 11.08 7.27
C CYS A 181 -19.27 11.20 8.75
N THR A 182 -20.31 11.21 9.59
CA THR A 182 -20.18 11.35 11.06
C THR A 182 -20.68 10.13 11.83
N THR A 183 -21.43 9.26 11.15
CA THR A 183 -21.97 8.02 11.74
C THR A 183 -20.97 6.90 11.54
N CYS A 184 -20.59 6.21 12.61
CA CYS A 184 -19.68 5.08 12.52
C CYS A 184 -20.42 3.78 12.14
N ALA A 185 -19.72 2.85 11.53
CA ALA A 185 -20.21 1.50 11.27
C ALA A 185 -20.60 0.82 12.59
N ALA A 186 -21.59 -0.09 12.52
CA ALA A 186 -22.11 -0.80 13.68
C ALA A 186 -20.96 -1.44 14.50
N GLY A 187 -20.98 -1.23 15.82
CA GLY A 187 -19.92 -1.70 16.72
C GLY A 187 -18.76 -0.73 16.93
N SER A 188 -18.87 0.52 16.47
CA SER A 188 -17.92 1.61 16.76
C SER A 188 -18.63 2.93 17.01
N THR A 189 -18.00 3.84 17.76
CA THR A 189 -18.54 5.16 18.13
C THR A 189 -17.58 6.26 17.69
N CYS A 190 -18.11 7.41 17.26
CA CYS A 190 -17.27 8.55 16.90
C CYS A 190 -16.72 9.22 18.16
N VAL A 191 -15.42 9.09 18.41
CA VAL A 191 -14.74 9.65 19.58
C VAL A 191 -13.87 10.83 19.15
N VAL A 192 -14.01 11.95 19.85
CA VAL A 192 -13.19 13.14 19.62
C VAL A 192 -11.78 12.90 20.13
N ALA A 193 -10.79 13.01 19.25
CA ALA A 193 -9.38 12.96 19.63
C ALA A 193 -8.83 14.38 19.89
N ASN A 194 -9.17 15.33 19.02
CA ASN A 194 -8.85 16.75 19.17
C ASN A 194 -9.80 17.63 18.32
N GLN A 195 -9.62 18.95 18.37
CA GLN A 195 -10.51 19.89 17.67
C GLN A 195 -10.57 19.72 16.14
N TYR A 196 -9.55 19.11 15.53
CA TYR A 196 -9.46 18.87 14.09
C TYR A 196 -9.79 17.42 13.69
N PHE A 197 -9.95 16.51 14.66
CA PHE A 197 -10.02 15.08 14.37
C PHE A 197 -10.88 14.31 15.38
N SER A 198 -11.85 13.54 14.86
CA SER A 198 -12.60 12.52 15.59
C SER A 198 -12.57 11.21 14.81
N GLN A 199 -12.48 10.09 15.50
CA GLN A 199 -12.29 8.77 14.89
C GLN A 199 -13.35 7.78 15.37
N CYS A 200 -13.81 6.90 14.49
CA CYS A 200 -14.63 5.75 14.88
C CYS A 200 -13.78 4.71 15.62
N ILE A 201 -14.08 4.43 16.88
CA ILE A 201 -13.41 3.39 17.68
C ILE A 201 -14.40 2.50 18.41
#